data_AF-A0AAJ3V8S2-F1
#
_entry.id   AF-A0AAJ3V8S2-F1
#
_cell.length_a   1.000
_cell.length_b   1.000
_cell.length_c   1.000
_cell.angle_alpha   90.00
_cell.angle_beta   90.00
_cell.angle_gamma   90.00
#
_symmetry.space_group_name_H-M   'P 1'
#
loop_
_entity.id
_entity.type
_entity.pdbx_description
1 polymer ?
#
loop_
_entity_poly.entity_id
_entity_poly.type
_entity_poly.pdbx_seq_one_letter_code
_entity_poly.pdbx_strand_id
1 'polypeptide(L)'
;MNKTINKIKNFCHGPIASNVIAGLIVSFVIFLGKRLYSFIIPLYAQYSLSSLVDFTTKTINIDVSLLSFSLITLICVLFLILLLIYAFKTFYKTIKNVLNKKNKKQSSYPNLISSTANFSLRIAQSFPGTRGIRWVKNPIAIRKHLKKFFEAPLTYTSKNSSSNPIWWFRGGLNMPIDTFRILSFNKYLIGLHEYKIKRIAISHDGARDYADFIYVEVAGENPTGLYNWSEESLEKAQNEHSCVTEEYAICKYWKFFSKKIPRTEYDDGATQILGQIVSTSKSELRVRCLTKYNFIICAQGSPYNSHKFDMESDSYLDNILKGKIKPETFFSWLQKFPKKSY
;
A
#
# COMPACT_ATOMS: atom_id res chain seq x y z
N MET A 1 -7.18 17.53 -8.07
CA MET A 1 -7.05 17.23 -9.51
C MET A 1 -5.75 17.73 -10.12
N ASN A 2 -5.30 18.96 -9.82
CA ASN A 2 -4.09 19.56 -10.40
C ASN A 2 -2.78 18.80 -10.15
N LYS A 3 -2.65 18.08 -9.02
CA LYS A 3 -1.42 17.32 -8.70
C LYS A 3 -1.21 16.09 -9.58
N THR A 4 -2.30 15.48 -10.06
CA THR A 4 -2.26 14.32 -10.95
C THR A 4 -1.98 14.74 -12.39
N ILE A 5 -2.56 15.87 -12.81
CA ILE A 5 -2.32 16.50 -14.13
C ILE A 5 -0.85 16.93 -14.26
N ASN A 6 -0.27 17.55 -13.23
CA ASN A 6 1.16 17.93 -13.26
C ASN A 6 2.11 16.73 -13.26
N LYS A 7 1.72 15.60 -12.64
CA LYS A 7 2.50 14.36 -12.67
C LYS A 7 2.52 13.71 -14.06
N ILE A 8 1.39 13.80 -14.78
CA ILE A 8 1.28 13.33 -16.18
C ILE A 8 2.08 14.26 -17.10
N LYS A 9 2.00 15.58 -16.89
CA LYS A 9 2.77 16.58 -17.66
C LYS A 9 4.29 16.36 -17.53
N ASN A 10 4.78 16.06 -16.33
CA ASN A 10 6.20 15.78 -16.10
C ASN A 10 6.65 14.41 -16.64
N PHE A 11 5.75 13.44 -16.79
CA PHE A 11 6.06 12.14 -17.39
C PHE A 11 6.19 12.23 -18.92
N CYS A 12 5.41 13.10 -19.57
CA CYS A 12 5.46 13.33 -21.02
C CYS A 12 6.68 14.13 -21.49
N HIS A 13 7.43 14.80 -20.58
CA HIS A 13 8.60 15.61 -20.93
C HIS A 13 9.96 14.87 -20.82
N GLY A 14 9.97 13.58 -20.47
CA GLY A 14 11.19 12.78 -20.55
C GLY A 14 11.54 12.46 -22.01
N PRO A 15 12.79 12.65 -22.47
CA PRO A 15 13.18 12.41 -23.87
C PRO A 15 12.87 10.97 -24.33
N ILE A 16 12.91 10.00 -23.41
CA ILE A 16 12.61 8.60 -23.67
C ILE A 16 11.09 8.37 -23.84
N ALA A 17 10.25 9.00 -23.02
CA ALA A 17 8.79 8.86 -23.10
C ALA A 17 8.22 9.57 -24.34
N SER A 18 8.78 10.73 -24.68
CA SER A 18 8.43 11.48 -25.90
C SER A 18 8.71 10.68 -27.17
N ASN A 19 9.86 10.01 -27.24
CA ASN A 19 10.24 9.21 -28.42
C ASN A 19 9.39 7.94 -28.57
N VAL A 20 9.00 7.30 -27.46
CA VAL A 20 8.09 6.13 -27.49
C VAL A 20 6.68 6.53 -27.92
N ILE A 21 6.17 7.66 -27.43
CA ILE A 21 4.86 8.18 -27.83
C ILE A 21 4.88 8.61 -29.30
N ALA A 22 5.93 9.29 -29.75
CA ALA A 22 6.10 9.66 -31.16
C ALA A 22 6.19 8.43 -32.08
N GLY A 23 6.95 7.40 -31.70
CA GLY A 23 7.03 6.14 -32.45
C GLY A 23 5.68 5.40 -32.55
N LEU A 24 4.87 5.46 -31.48
CA LEU A 24 3.53 4.88 -31.48
C LEU A 24 2.55 5.67 -32.36
N ILE A 25 2.62 7.01 -32.35
CA ILE A 25 1.80 7.87 -33.21
C ILE A 25 2.16 7.64 -34.68
N VAL A 26 3.45 7.62 -35.02
CA VAL A 26 3.92 7.37 -36.40
C VAL A 26 3.47 5.98 -36.88
N SER A 27 3.61 4.96 -36.05
CA SER A 27 3.16 3.60 -36.38
C SER A 27 1.65 3.52 -36.60
N PHE A 28 0.87 4.27 -35.79
CA PHE A 28 -0.58 4.34 -35.91
C PHE A 28 -1.02 5.09 -37.17
N VAL A 29 -0.36 6.19 -37.52
CA VAL A 29 -0.61 6.96 -38.75
C VAL A 29 -0.27 6.12 -39.99
N ILE A 30 0.85 5.40 -40.00
CA ILE A 30 1.22 4.50 -41.10
C ILE A 30 0.20 3.35 -41.23
N PHE A 31 -0.27 2.79 -40.11
CA PHE A 31 -1.29 1.74 -40.11
C PHE A 31 -2.63 2.24 -40.67
N LEU A 32 -3.08 3.42 -40.26
CA LEU A 32 -4.29 4.06 -40.81
C LEU A 32 -4.13 4.37 -42.30
N GLY A 33 -2.98 4.92 -42.70
CA GLY A 33 -2.68 5.20 -44.10
C GLY A 33 -2.72 3.94 -44.96
N LYS A 34 -2.12 2.82 -44.52
CA LYS A 34 -2.18 1.55 -45.25
C LYS A 34 -3.60 0.97 -45.33
N ARG A 35 -4.39 1.09 -44.27
CA ARG A 35 -5.78 0.60 -44.26
C ARG A 35 -6.72 1.45 -45.11
N LEU A 36 -6.55 2.78 -45.10
CA LEU A 36 -7.26 3.69 -46.00
C LEU A 36 -6.84 3.44 -47.45
N TYR A 37 -5.55 3.31 -47.73
CA TYR A 37 -5.02 3.04 -49.06
C TYR A 37 -5.55 1.71 -49.64
N SER A 38 -5.59 0.63 -48.83
CA SER A 38 -6.15 -0.65 -49.27
C SER A 38 -7.68 -0.63 -49.43
N PHE A 39 -8.36 0.35 -48.85
CA PHE A 39 -9.81 0.53 -49.00
C PHE A 39 -10.14 1.43 -50.19
N ILE A 40 -9.27 2.41 -50.48
CA ILE A 40 -9.39 3.32 -51.61
C ILE A 40 -9.03 2.60 -52.92
N ILE A 41 -7.94 1.83 -53.00
CA ILE A 41 -7.56 1.17 -54.28
C ILE A 41 -8.69 0.35 -54.93
N PRO A 42 -9.43 -0.52 -54.21
CA PRO A 42 -10.52 -1.29 -54.81
C PRO A 42 -11.70 -0.41 -55.26
N LEU A 43 -11.96 0.70 -54.56
CA LEU A 43 -13.01 1.65 -54.92
C LEU A 43 -12.70 2.44 -56.21
N TYR A 44 -11.41 2.56 -56.57
CA TYR A 44 -10.95 3.35 -57.72
C TYR A 44 -10.35 2.49 -58.85
N ALA A 45 -10.21 1.18 -58.67
CA ALA A 45 -9.70 0.26 -59.69
C ALA A 45 -10.69 0.03 -60.86
N GLN A 46 -11.96 0.43 -60.73
CA GLN A 46 -13.01 0.23 -61.75
C GLN A 46 -13.44 1.51 -62.47
N TYR A 47 -12.90 2.68 -62.13
CA TYR A 47 -13.38 3.96 -62.68
C TYR A 47 -12.23 4.83 -63.17
N SER A 48 -12.26 5.19 -64.46
CA SER A 48 -11.32 6.14 -65.05
C SER A 48 -11.54 7.53 -64.43
N LEU A 49 -10.47 8.32 -64.29
CA LEU A 49 -10.54 9.69 -63.75
C LEU A 49 -11.57 10.58 -64.48
N SER A 50 -11.81 10.31 -65.78
CA SER A 50 -12.82 10.98 -66.61
C SER A 50 -14.26 10.65 -66.21
N SER A 51 -14.53 9.42 -65.74
CA SER A 51 -15.87 9.01 -65.28
C SER A 51 -16.25 9.63 -63.93
N LEU A 52 -15.27 10.08 -63.15
CA LEU A 52 -15.47 10.69 -61.83
C LEU A 52 -15.88 12.16 -61.97
N VAL A 53 -15.34 12.86 -62.97
CA VAL A 53 -15.79 14.20 -63.37
C VAL A 53 -17.21 14.12 -63.93
N ASP A 54 -17.53 13.11 -64.74
CA ASP A 54 -18.86 12.94 -65.33
C ASP A 54 -19.93 12.51 -64.31
N PHE A 55 -19.54 11.70 -63.31
CA PHE A 55 -20.40 11.33 -62.19
C PHE A 55 -20.66 12.53 -61.27
N THR A 56 -19.63 13.31 -60.91
CA THR A 56 -19.81 14.49 -60.07
C THR A 56 -20.63 15.57 -60.76
N THR A 57 -20.46 15.80 -62.07
CA THR A 57 -21.29 16.78 -62.82
C THR A 57 -22.73 16.30 -63.04
N LYS A 58 -22.98 15.01 -63.25
CA LYS A 58 -24.35 14.46 -63.37
C LYS A 58 -25.08 14.29 -62.04
N THR A 59 -24.38 13.97 -60.96
CA THR A 59 -25.01 13.75 -59.63
C THR A 59 -25.25 15.07 -58.88
N ILE A 60 -24.49 16.13 -59.15
CA ILE A 60 -24.73 17.48 -58.59
C ILE A 60 -25.99 18.15 -59.20
N ASN A 61 -26.53 17.60 -60.30
CA ASN A 61 -27.79 18.08 -60.89
C ASN A 61 -29.04 17.37 -60.35
N ILE A 62 -28.91 16.55 -59.31
CA ILE A 62 -30.06 16.06 -58.55
C ILE A 62 -30.35 17.10 -57.47
N ASP A 63 -31.58 17.58 -57.44
CA ASP A 63 -32.11 18.50 -56.43
C ASP A 63 -32.19 17.78 -55.07
N VAL A 64 -31.02 17.47 -54.52
CA VAL A 64 -30.82 16.83 -53.24
C VAL A 64 -31.09 17.93 -52.22
N SER A 65 -32.36 18.02 -51.79
CA SER A 65 -32.80 18.97 -50.76
C SER A 65 -31.77 19.09 -49.64
N LEU A 66 -31.62 20.27 -49.05
CA LEU A 66 -30.67 20.54 -47.97
C LEU A 66 -30.71 19.49 -46.83
N LEU A 67 -31.89 18.89 -46.61
CA LEU A 67 -32.15 17.78 -45.70
C LEU A 67 -31.33 16.51 -46.04
N SER A 68 -31.22 16.13 -47.30
CA SER A 68 -30.49 14.92 -47.73
C SER A 68 -28.96 15.02 -47.56
N PHE A 69 -28.36 16.19 -47.74
CA PHE A 69 -26.91 16.38 -47.47
C PHE A 69 -26.60 16.36 -45.97
N SER A 70 -27.49 16.95 -45.15
CA SER A 70 -27.39 16.91 -43.68
C SER A 70 -27.52 15.48 -43.13
N LEU A 71 -28.33 14.63 -43.79
CA LEU A 71 -28.50 13.24 -43.41
C LEU A 71 -27.26 12.41 -43.73
N ILE A 72 -26.67 12.60 -44.92
CA ILE A 72 -25.45 11.89 -45.34
C ILE A 72 -24.27 12.26 -44.42
N THR A 73 -24.10 13.55 -44.11
CA THR A 73 -23.06 14.01 -43.19
C THR A 73 -23.25 13.44 -41.77
N LEU A 74 -24.49 13.37 -41.28
CA LEU A 74 -24.80 12.74 -39.99
C LEU A 74 -24.44 11.25 -39.96
N ILE A 75 -24.76 10.51 -41.03
CA ILE A 75 -24.44 9.08 -41.15
C ILE A 75 -22.92 8.86 -41.17
N CYS A 76 -22.17 9.70 -41.89
CA CYS A 76 -20.71 9.64 -41.92
C CYS A 76 -20.09 9.90 -40.53
N VAL A 77 -20.61 10.89 -39.80
CA VAL A 77 -20.15 11.20 -38.43
C VAL A 77 -20.45 10.04 -37.47
N LEU A 78 -21.65 9.46 -37.52
CA LEU A 78 -22.02 8.29 -36.72
C LEU A 78 -21.14 7.08 -37.01
N PHE A 79 -20.83 6.83 -38.28
CA PHE A 79 -19.94 5.75 -38.69
C PHE A 79 -18.50 5.96 -38.17
N LEU A 80 -17.98 7.18 -38.23
CA LEU A 80 -16.68 7.55 -37.65
C LEU A 80 -16.64 7.34 -36.14
N ILE A 81 -17.71 7.71 -35.43
CA ILE A 81 -17.82 7.49 -33.98
C ILE A 81 -17.79 5.99 -33.66
N LEU A 82 -18.52 5.17 -34.40
CA LEU A 82 -18.54 3.72 -34.21
C LEU A 82 -17.17 3.08 -34.47
N LEU A 83 -16.46 3.51 -35.52
CA LEU A 83 -15.09 3.08 -35.80
C LEU A 83 -14.13 3.48 -34.66
N LEU A 84 -14.28 4.70 -34.13
CA LEU A 84 -13.47 5.18 -33.01
C LEU A 84 -13.70 4.31 -31.76
N ILE A 85 -14.96 4.04 -31.42
CA ILE A 85 -15.33 3.17 -30.28
C ILE A 85 -14.74 1.77 -30.46
N TYR A 86 -14.84 1.19 -31.66
CA TYR A 86 -14.27 -0.13 -31.96
C TYR A 86 -12.74 -0.14 -31.82
N ALA A 87 -12.07 0.89 -32.35
CA ALA A 87 -10.63 1.06 -32.22
C ALA A 87 -10.20 1.21 -30.74
N PHE A 88 -10.94 1.99 -29.95
CA PHE A 88 -10.68 2.14 -28.51
C PHE A 88 -10.87 0.82 -27.76
N LYS A 89 -11.92 0.05 -28.08
CA LYS A 89 -12.21 -1.25 -27.44
C LYS A 89 -11.13 -2.28 -27.75
N THR A 90 -10.67 -2.35 -29.00
CA THR A 90 -9.59 -3.25 -29.42
C THR A 90 -8.24 -2.82 -28.83
N PHE A 91 -7.94 -1.52 -28.83
CA PHE A 91 -6.74 -0.97 -28.18
C PHE A 91 -6.72 -1.27 -26.67
N TYR A 92 -7.83 -1.05 -25.98
CA TYR A 92 -7.95 -1.37 -24.55
C TYR A 92 -7.77 -2.86 -24.28
N LYS A 93 -8.35 -3.75 -25.11
CA LYS A 93 -8.17 -5.20 -25.00
C LYS A 93 -6.71 -5.59 -25.18
N THR A 94 -6.01 -5.02 -26.16
CA THR A 94 -4.60 -5.27 -26.42
C THR A 94 -3.73 -4.78 -25.27
N ILE A 95 -3.94 -3.56 -24.76
CA ILE A 95 -3.24 -3.05 -23.57
C ILE A 95 -3.49 -3.94 -22.36
N LYS A 96 -4.75 -4.32 -22.10
CA LYS A 96 -5.11 -5.22 -21.00
C LYS A 96 -4.38 -6.55 -21.13
N ASN A 97 -4.27 -7.11 -22.33
CA ASN A 97 -3.54 -8.35 -22.58
C ASN A 97 -2.03 -8.20 -22.39
N VAL A 98 -1.43 -7.08 -22.80
CA VAL A 98 -0.01 -6.79 -22.58
C VAL A 98 0.29 -6.62 -21.09
N LEU A 99 -0.56 -5.88 -20.37
CA LEU A 99 -0.47 -5.72 -18.91
C LEU A 99 -0.64 -7.07 -18.19
N ASN A 100 -1.62 -7.88 -18.61
CA ASN A 100 -1.86 -9.20 -18.04
C ASN A 100 -0.75 -10.21 -18.38
N LYS A 101 -0.13 -10.13 -19.57
CA LYS A 101 0.99 -11.00 -19.97
C LYS A 101 2.26 -10.67 -19.19
N LYS A 102 2.47 -9.39 -18.83
CA LYS A 102 3.56 -8.97 -17.92
C LYS A 102 3.35 -9.44 -16.48
N ASN A 103 2.12 -9.81 -16.10
CA ASN A 103 1.75 -10.28 -14.76
C ASN A 103 1.81 -11.81 -14.57
N LYS A 104 2.36 -12.60 -15.51
CA LYS A 104 2.47 -14.06 -15.34
C LYS A 104 3.86 -14.49 -14.83
N LYS A 105 3.85 -14.98 -13.57
CA LYS A 105 4.83 -15.81 -12.84
C LYS A 105 6.27 -15.29 -12.74
N GLN A 106 6.43 -14.14 -12.09
CA GLN A 106 7.58 -13.88 -11.22
C GLN A 106 7.02 -13.69 -9.81
N SER A 107 7.71 -14.21 -8.79
CA SER A 107 7.36 -13.95 -7.38
C SER A 107 7.07 -12.45 -7.21
N SER A 108 5.89 -12.10 -6.69
CA SER A 108 5.49 -10.69 -6.45
C SER A 108 6.43 -9.98 -5.46
N TYR A 109 7.24 -10.74 -4.71
CA TYR A 109 8.11 -10.24 -3.66
C TYR A 109 9.59 -10.50 -3.99
N PRO A 110 10.50 -9.63 -3.54
CA PRO A 110 11.93 -9.89 -3.66
C PRO A 110 12.36 -11.04 -2.75
N ASN A 111 13.47 -11.69 -3.11
CA ASN A 111 14.03 -12.78 -2.33
C ASN A 111 14.65 -12.25 -1.03
N LEU A 112 14.34 -12.91 0.09
CA LEU A 112 14.99 -12.63 1.38
C LEU A 112 16.29 -13.43 1.49
N ILE A 113 17.41 -12.74 1.70
CA ILE A 113 18.71 -13.38 1.93
C ILE A 113 18.84 -13.78 3.41
N SER A 114 18.62 -12.84 4.33
CA SER A 114 18.59 -13.06 5.78
C SER A 114 17.69 -12.03 6.45
N SER A 115 16.90 -12.44 7.43
CA SER A 115 16.04 -11.52 8.19
C SER A 115 16.85 -10.57 9.07
N THR A 116 17.94 -11.04 9.70
CA THR A 116 18.81 -10.20 10.55
C THR A 116 19.57 -9.17 9.73
N ALA A 117 20.15 -9.58 8.61
CA ALA A 117 20.87 -8.67 7.71
C ALA A 117 19.92 -7.64 7.09
N ASN A 118 18.70 -8.06 6.70
CA ASN A 118 17.68 -7.15 6.19
C ASN A 118 17.27 -6.11 7.24
N PHE A 119 17.02 -6.55 8.47
CA PHE A 119 16.66 -5.67 9.57
C PHE A 119 17.78 -4.67 9.88
N SER A 120 19.02 -5.17 10.02
CA SER A 120 20.19 -4.35 10.32
C SER A 120 20.46 -3.30 9.24
N LEU A 121 20.33 -3.67 7.96
CA LEU A 121 20.42 -2.72 6.83
C LEU A 121 19.34 -1.64 6.91
N ARG A 122 18.10 -2.01 7.24
CA ARG A 122 17.00 -1.04 7.41
C ARG A 122 17.28 -0.09 8.57
N ILE A 123 17.83 -0.59 9.69
CA ILE A 123 18.26 0.27 10.80
C ILE A 123 19.34 1.24 10.34
N ALA A 124 20.41 0.76 9.71
CA ALA A 124 21.51 1.61 9.25
C ALA A 124 21.05 2.72 8.29
N GLN A 125 20.16 2.40 7.35
CA GLN A 125 19.60 3.36 6.40
C GLN A 125 18.62 4.35 7.04
N SER A 126 17.89 3.92 8.06
CA SER A 126 16.84 4.72 8.69
C SER A 126 17.39 5.58 9.80
N PHE A 127 18.39 5.09 10.54
CA PHE A 127 18.98 5.71 11.72
C PHE A 127 20.51 5.85 11.53
N PRO A 128 20.96 6.66 10.55
CA PRO A 128 22.37 6.75 10.21
C PRO A 128 23.21 7.24 11.40
N GLY A 129 24.44 6.72 11.50
CA GLY A 129 25.40 7.07 12.55
C GLY A 129 25.10 6.46 13.92
N THR A 130 24.11 5.58 14.04
CA THR A 130 23.81 4.90 15.31
C THR A 130 24.81 3.77 15.55
N ARG A 131 25.53 3.83 16.67
CA ARG A 131 26.37 2.75 17.19
C ARG A 131 26.01 2.56 18.67
N GLY A 132 25.55 1.37 19.04
CA GLY A 132 24.93 1.12 20.34
C GLY A 132 23.49 1.64 20.42
N ILE A 133 23.12 2.17 21.59
CA ILE A 133 21.74 2.56 21.91
C ILE A 133 21.54 4.05 21.67
N ARG A 134 20.52 4.40 20.89
CA ARG A 134 20.10 5.78 20.64
C ARG A 134 18.63 5.99 20.91
N TRP A 135 18.31 6.93 21.79
CA TRP A 135 16.94 7.37 22.03
C TRP A 135 16.49 8.40 20.99
N VAL A 136 15.27 8.25 20.47
CA VAL A 136 14.59 9.23 19.63
C VAL A 136 13.26 9.58 20.30
N LYS A 137 13.14 10.83 20.75
CA LYS A 137 11.94 11.35 21.46
C LYS A 137 11.14 12.34 20.60
N ASN A 138 11.77 12.98 19.63
CA ASN A 138 11.11 13.97 18.78
C ASN A 138 10.13 13.26 17.81
N PRO A 139 8.82 13.55 17.86
CA PRO A 139 7.84 12.84 17.03
C PRO A 139 8.04 13.00 15.51
N ILE A 140 8.56 14.16 15.06
CA ILE A 140 8.89 14.39 13.65
C ILE A 140 10.04 13.47 13.22
N ALA A 141 11.06 13.34 14.06
CA ALA A 141 12.17 12.42 13.83
C ALA A 141 11.69 10.96 13.83
N ILE A 142 10.91 10.55 14.83
CA ILE A 142 10.31 9.20 14.89
C ILE A 142 9.55 8.90 13.61
N ARG A 143 8.67 9.82 13.17
CA ARG A 143 7.91 9.67 11.93
C ARG A 143 8.81 9.50 10.71
N LYS A 144 9.84 10.34 10.55
CA LYS A 144 10.77 10.27 9.41
C LYS A 144 11.52 8.93 9.40
N HIS A 145 12.06 8.53 10.55
CA HIS A 145 12.85 7.31 10.67
C HIS A 145 12.01 6.05 10.50
N LEU A 146 10.85 5.94 11.17
CA LEU A 146 9.97 4.78 11.02
C LEU A 146 9.39 4.67 9.60
N LYS A 147 9.08 5.79 8.95
CA LYS A 147 8.66 5.78 7.54
C LYS A 147 9.74 5.17 6.64
N LYS A 148 11.01 5.49 6.87
CA LYS A 148 12.13 4.94 6.12
C LYS A 148 12.37 3.47 6.47
N PHE A 149 12.30 3.13 7.76
CA PHE A 149 12.53 1.78 8.26
C PHE A 149 11.51 0.78 7.70
N PHE A 150 10.23 1.16 7.68
CA PHE A 150 9.15 0.36 7.14
C PHE A 150 8.88 0.58 5.65
N GLU A 151 9.81 1.16 4.91
CA GLU A 151 9.68 1.31 3.47
C GLU A 151 9.53 -0.06 2.81
N ALA A 152 8.59 -0.18 1.87
CA ALA A 152 8.33 -1.43 1.17
C ALA A 152 9.62 -1.92 0.48
N PRO A 153 9.85 -3.25 0.45
CA PRO A 153 8.90 -4.32 0.77
C PRO A 153 9.00 -4.83 2.22
N LEU A 154 7.86 -5.11 2.86
CA LEU A 154 7.80 -5.76 4.20
C LEU A 154 7.55 -7.27 4.13
N THR A 155 7.14 -7.75 2.96
CA THR A 155 6.94 -9.17 2.65
C THR A 155 7.93 -9.56 1.55
N TYR A 156 8.57 -10.70 1.74
CA TYR A 156 9.60 -11.24 0.87
C TYR A 156 9.23 -12.67 0.47
N THR A 157 9.94 -13.22 -0.51
CA THR A 157 9.88 -14.66 -0.82
C THR A 157 11.07 -15.38 -0.20
N SER A 158 10.81 -16.52 0.44
CA SER A 158 11.83 -17.39 1.03
C SER A 158 11.41 -18.85 0.83
N LYS A 159 12.30 -19.70 0.30
CA LYS A 159 12.08 -21.15 0.14
C LYS A 159 10.67 -21.54 -0.38
N ASN A 160 10.17 -20.81 -1.38
CA ASN A 160 8.85 -20.98 -2.02
C ASN A 160 7.61 -20.47 -1.25
N SER A 161 7.76 -19.77 -0.13
CA SER A 161 6.66 -19.12 0.59
C SER A 161 6.91 -17.62 0.83
N SER A 162 5.87 -16.88 1.20
CA SER A 162 6.01 -15.51 1.68
C SER A 162 6.60 -15.51 3.09
N SER A 163 7.54 -14.62 3.35
CA SER A 163 8.20 -14.41 4.64
C SER A 163 8.14 -12.95 5.04
N ASN A 164 7.81 -12.70 6.30
CA ASN A 164 7.87 -11.38 6.93
C ASN A 164 9.09 -11.36 7.86
N PRO A 165 10.20 -10.71 7.47
CA PRO A 165 11.44 -10.76 8.24
C PRO A 165 11.43 -9.86 9.48
N ILE A 166 10.44 -8.98 9.64
CA ILE A 166 10.38 -7.97 10.71
C ILE A 166 9.17 -8.29 11.59
N TRP A 167 9.40 -8.49 12.88
CA TRP A 167 8.39 -8.90 13.85
C TRP A 167 8.41 -7.95 15.04
N TRP A 168 7.29 -7.82 15.74
CA TRP A 168 7.27 -7.24 17.08
C TRP A 168 7.13 -8.33 18.13
N PHE A 169 7.68 -8.09 19.33
CA PHE A 169 7.74 -9.03 20.44
C PHE A 169 7.44 -8.34 21.77
N ARG A 170 6.62 -9.00 22.60
CA ARG A 170 6.28 -8.65 23.99
C ARG A 170 6.00 -9.97 24.73
N GLY A 171 6.96 -10.46 25.52
CA GLY A 171 6.77 -11.75 26.19
C GLY A 171 6.50 -12.85 25.17
N GLY A 172 5.58 -13.74 25.50
CA GLY A 172 5.08 -14.78 24.58
C GLY A 172 4.27 -14.26 23.39
N LEU A 173 3.96 -12.96 23.31
CA LEU A 173 3.26 -12.38 22.17
C LEU A 173 4.26 -11.90 21.12
N ASN A 174 4.20 -12.48 19.92
CA ASN A 174 5.00 -12.06 18.79
C ASN A 174 4.22 -12.19 17.48
N MET A 175 4.40 -11.22 16.59
CA MET A 175 3.68 -11.21 15.31
C MET A 175 4.52 -10.57 14.19
N PRO A 176 4.37 -11.06 12.94
CA PRO A 176 4.97 -10.43 11.78
C PRO A 176 4.40 -9.03 11.53
N ILE A 177 5.24 -8.13 11.04
CA ILE A 177 4.85 -6.80 10.55
C ILE A 177 4.87 -6.83 9.02
N ASP A 178 3.69 -6.94 8.43
CA ASP A 178 3.47 -6.95 6.99
C ASP A 178 3.06 -5.57 6.43
N THR A 179 2.54 -4.70 7.29
CA THR A 179 2.01 -3.39 6.92
C THR A 179 2.36 -2.32 7.95
N PHE A 180 2.59 -1.11 7.43
CA PHE A 180 2.85 0.09 8.25
C PHE A 180 2.16 1.30 7.63
N ARG A 181 1.47 2.10 8.46
CA ARG A 181 0.84 3.36 8.03
C ARG A 181 0.98 4.43 9.09
N ILE A 182 1.25 5.65 8.65
CA ILE A 182 1.15 6.82 9.52
C ILE A 182 -0.31 7.28 9.50
N LEU A 183 -0.97 7.26 10.65
CA LEU A 183 -2.36 7.69 10.81
C LEU A 183 -2.45 9.18 11.13
N SER A 184 -1.58 9.66 12.03
CA SER A 184 -1.48 11.08 12.40
C SER A 184 -0.04 11.43 12.83
N PHE A 185 0.17 12.57 13.48
CA PHE A 185 1.50 13.09 13.84
C PHE A 185 2.34 12.10 14.67
N ASN A 186 1.73 11.42 15.64
CA ASN A 186 2.37 10.43 16.52
C ASN A 186 1.62 9.10 16.58
N LYS A 187 0.68 8.87 15.66
CA LYS A 187 -0.14 7.67 15.63
C LYS A 187 0.19 6.85 14.39
N TYR A 188 0.44 5.58 14.61
CA TYR A 188 0.90 4.64 13.60
C TYR A 188 0.03 3.40 13.62
N LEU A 189 -0.17 2.80 12.46
CA LEU A 189 -0.73 1.47 12.31
C LEU A 189 0.43 0.53 11.99
N ILE A 190 0.63 -0.48 12.83
CA ILE A 190 1.59 -1.57 12.61
C ILE A 190 0.77 -2.87 12.55
N GLY A 191 0.66 -3.46 11.36
CA GLY A 191 -0.34 -4.51 11.12
C GLY A 191 -1.75 -3.95 11.35
N LEU A 192 -2.46 -4.50 12.34
CA LEU A 192 -3.77 -4.04 12.76
C LEU A 192 -3.73 -3.14 14.00
N HIS A 193 -2.57 -3.01 14.65
CA HIS A 193 -2.43 -2.30 15.92
C HIS A 193 -2.20 -0.81 15.72
N GLU A 194 -3.02 0.00 16.37
CA GLU A 194 -2.89 1.44 16.48
C GLU A 194 -2.03 1.81 17.70
N TYR A 195 -0.88 2.41 17.44
CA TYR A 195 0.06 2.84 18.47
C TYR A 195 0.32 4.34 18.41
N LYS A 196 0.06 5.01 19.53
CA LYS A 196 0.51 6.39 19.77
C LYS A 196 1.93 6.36 20.36
N ILE A 197 2.94 6.34 19.49
CA ILE A 197 4.34 6.16 19.90
C ILE A 197 4.84 7.43 20.61
N LYS A 198 5.33 7.26 21.84
CA LYS A 198 5.89 8.33 22.69
C LYS A 198 7.37 8.55 22.39
N ARG A 199 8.15 7.47 22.37
CA ARG A 199 9.58 7.48 22.08
C ARG A 199 10.04 6.08 21.67
N ILE A 200 11.19 6.02 21.03
CA ILE A 200 11.83 4.76 20.63
C ILE A 200 13.30 4.76 21.03
N ALA A 201 13.85 3.59 21.32
CA ALA A 201 15.30 3.37 21.43
C ALA A 201 15.75 2.40 20.35
N ILE A 202 16.83 2.73 19.66
CA ILE A 202 17.39 1.93 18.58
C ILE A 202 18.70 1.35 19.09
N SER A 203 18.82 0.04 19.06
CA SER A 203 20.09 -0.66 19.28
C SER A 203 20.62 -1.11 17.93
N HIS A 204 21.76 -0.53 17.52
CA HIS A 204 22.46 -0.93 16.31
C HIS A 204 23.94 -1.12 16.62
N ASP A 205 24.41 -2.36 16.58
CA ASP A 205 25.82 -2.68 16.84
C ASP A 205 26.63 -2.54 15.53
N GLY A 206 26.08 -3.07 14.44
CA GLY A 206 26.70 -3.11 13.11
C GLY A 206 27.68 -4.27 12.91
N ALA A 207 28.26 -4.84 13.98
CA ALA A 207 28.97 -6.12 13.91
C ALA A 207 28.06 -7.31 14.27
N ARG A 208 27.14 -7.10 15.23
CA ARG A 208 26.15 -8.10 15.66
C ARG A 208 24.76 -7.79 15.09
N ASP A 209 24.60 -7.94 13.77
CA ASP A 209 23.35 -7.69 13.04
C ASP A 209 22.13 -8.44 13.61
N TYR A 210 22.35 -9.62 14.17
CA TYR A 210 21.32 -10.46 14.79
C TYR A 210 20.75 -9.89 16.10
N ALA A 211 21.48 -9.00 16.77
CA ALA A 211 21.10 -8.40 18.06
C ALA A 211 20.48 -6.99 17.91
N ASP A 212 20.28 -6.51 16.68
CA ASP A 212 19.65 -5.22 16.43
C ASP A 212 18.16 -5.26 16.80
N PHE A 213 17.68 -4.18 17.45
CA PHE A 213 16.27 -4.02 17.82
C PHE A 213 15.85 -2.56 17.88
N ILE A 214 14.54 -2.31 17.75
CA ILE A 214 13.90 -1.05 18.10
C ILE A 214 12.99 -1.31 19.29
N TYR A 215 13.28 -0.69 20.43
CA TYR A 215 12.36 -0.61 21.55
C TYR A 215 11.35 0.51 21.33
N VAL A 216 10.08 0.25 21.59
CA VAL A 216 8.98 1.19 21.38
C VAL A 216 8.23 1.41 22.68
N GLU A 217 8.03 2.67 23.06
CA GLU A 217 7.09 3.04 24.11
C GLU A 217 5.86 3.72 23.51
N VAL A 218 4.70 3.26 23.93
CA VAL A 218 3.40 3.71 23.46
C VAL A 218 2.63 4.37 24.61
N ALA A 219 1.98 5.49 24.31
CA ALA A 219 1.03 6.11 25.20
C ALA A 219 -0.37 5.49 25.01
N GLY A 220 -1.10 5.32 26.11
CA GLY A 220 -2.52 4.95 26.06
C GLY A 220 -3.36 6.01 25.34
N GLU A 221 -4.42 5.56 24.69
CA GLU A 221 -5.43 6.42 24.07
C GLU A 221 -6.79 6.25 24.74
N ASN A 222 -7.63 7.28 24.63
CA ASN A 222 -9.00 7.19 25.12
C ASN A 222 -9.80 6.15 24.32
N PRO A 223 -10.77 5.47 24.98
CA PRO A 223 -11.69 4.56 24.31
C PRO A 223 -12.37 5.20 23.09
N THR A 224 -12.77 4.38 22.13
CA THR A 224 -13.42 4.88 20.91
C THR A 224 -14.85 5.35 21.13
N GLY A 225 -15.47 4.96 22.25
CA GLY A 225 -16.88 5.17 22.57
C GLY A 225 -17.81 4.06 22.07
N LEU A 226 -17.29 2.98 21.48
CA LEU A 226 -18.09 1.84 21.02
C LEU A 226 -18.46 0.87 22.14
N TYR A 227 -17.70 0.87 23.23
CA TYR A 227 -17.88 -0.01 24.37
C TYR A 227 -17.93 0.81 25.66
N ASN A 228 -18.68 0.31 26.63
CA ASN A 228 -18.81 0.93 27.95
C ASN A 228 -17.59 0.57 28.80
N TRP A 229 -16.65 1.51 28.89
CA TRP A 229 -15.51 1.44 29.80
C TRP A 229 -15.78 2.35 31.00
N SER A 230 -15.77 1.79 32.21
CA SER A 230 -15.67 2.58 33.44
C SER A 230 -14.19 2.77 33.78
N GLU A 231 -13.87 3.78 34.58
CA GLU A 231 -12.49 3.95 35.08
C GLU A 231 -12.05 2.73 35.89
N GLU A 232 -12.93 2.20 36.74
CA GLU A 232 -12.68 1.00 37.54
C GLU A 232 -12.43 -0.24 36.66
N SER A 233 -13.18 -0.43 35.57
CA SER A 233 -12.99 -1.59 34.69
C SER A 233 -11.68 -1.48 33.89
N LEU A 234 -11.26 -0.27 33.51
CA LEU A 234 -9.98 -0.03 32.88
C LEU A 234 -8.80 -0.27 33.84
N GLU A 235 -8.91 0.22 35.09
CA GLU A 235 -7.87 -0.01 36.10
C GLU A 235 -7.74 -1.50 36.44
N LYS A 236 -8.86 -2.19 36.62
CA LYS A 236 -8.86 -3.64 36.83
C LYS A 236 -8.22 -4.39 35.66
N ALA A 237 -8.64 -4.09 34.43
CA ALA A 237 -8.07 -4.71 33.23
C ALA A 237 -6.57 -4.40 33.08
N GLN A 238 -6.12 -3.21 33.48
CA GLN A 238 -4.71 -2.84 33.47
C GLN A 238 -3.88 -3.61 34.51
N ASN A 239 -4.48 -4.01 35.63
CA ASN A 239 -3.81 -4.83 36.64
C ASN A 239 -3.73 -6.30 36.22
N GLU A 240 -4.72 -6.79 35.47
CA GLU A 240 -4.79 -8.17 34.97
C GLU A 240 -3.99 -8.39 33.68
N HIS A 241 -3.87 -7.37 32.83
CA HIS A 241 -3.25 -7.47 31.50
C HIS A 241 -2.15 -6.43 31.26
N SER A 242 -1.09 -6.82 30.55
CA SER A 242 0.05 -5.94 30.24
C SER A 242 -0.28 -4.78 29.28
N CYS A 243 -1.31 -4.88 28.44
CA CYS A 243 -1.97 -3.76 27.76
C CYS A 243 -3.46 -4.04 27.63
N VAL A 244 -4.28 -3.04 27.90
CA VAL A 244 -5.72 -3.08 27.65
C VAL A 244 -5.94 -2.61 26.21
N THR A 245 -6.54 -3.44 25.38
CA THR A 245 -6.84 -3.11 23.98
C THR A 245 -8.33 -3.03 23.69
N GLU A 246 -8.67 -2.20 22.72
CA GLU A 246 -10.01 -2.08 22.15
C GLU A 246 -9.97 -2.43 20.67
N GLU A 247 -10.72 -3.47 20.28
CA GLU A 247 -10.84 -3.90 18.89
C GLU A 247 -12.08 -3.29 18.24
N TYR A 248 -11.91 -2.76 17.04
CA TYR A 248 -13.00 -2.17 16.26
C TYR A 248 -12.65 -2.17 14.78
N ALA A 249 -13.63 -2.00 13.89
CA ALA A 249 -13.35 -1.84 12.47
C ALA A 249 -13.73 -0.45 11.96
N ILE A 250 -13.01 0.02 10.93
CA ILE A 250 -13.36 1.24 10.20
C ILE A 250 -14.10 0.84 8.93
N CYS A 251 -15.42 1.04 8.92
CA CYS A 251 -16.28 0.79 7.77
C CYS A 251 -16.42 2.07 6.92
N LYS A 252 -15.98 2.02 5.66
CA LYS A 252 -16.15 3.13 4.70
C LYS A 252 -17.44 2.91 3.92
N TYR A 253 -18.39 3.82 4.07
CA TYR A 253 -19.67 3.77 3.36
C TYR A 253 -19.80 4.85 2.28
N TRP A 254 -18.95 5.88 2.31
CA TRP A 254 -18.83 6.85 1.23
C TRP A 254 -17.38 7.31 1.06
N LYS A 255 -17.07 8.00 -0.05
CA LYS A 255 -15.69 8.34 -0.44
C LYS A 255 -14.91 9.09 0.65
N PHE A 256 -15.60 9.89 1.45
CA PHE A 256 -15.03 10.72 2.51
C PHE A 256 -15.57 10.39 3.90
N PHE A 257 -16.46 9.41 4.03
CA PHE A 257 -17.11 9.09 5.29
C PHE A 257 -16.83 7.64 5.71
N SER A 258 -16.51 7.51 6.99
CA SER A 258 -16.27 6.23 7.63
C SER A 258 -16.92 6.21 9.00
N LYS A 259 -17.47 5.07 9.37
CA LYS A 259 -18.01 4.79 10.70
C LYS A 259 -17.09 3.79 11.39
N LYS A 260 -16.85 3.98 12.69
CA LYS A 260 -16.27 2.91 13.50
C LYS A 260 -17.39 1.95 13.89
N ILE A 261 -17.14 0.66 13.80
CA ILE A 261 -18.10 -0.37 14.15
C ILE A 261 -17.48 -1.31 15.20
N PRO A 262 -18.28 -1.90 16.09
CA PRO A 262 -17.83 -2.93 17.02
C PRO A 262 -17.18 -4.12 16.31
N ARG A 263 -16.33 -4.85 17.04
CA ARG A 263 -15.68 -6.08 16.59
C ARG A 263 -16.71 -7.14 16.20
N THR A 264 -17.79 -7.25 16.98
CA THR A 264 -18.90 -8.17 16.75
C THR A 264 -19.56 -7.94 15.39
N GLU A 265 -19.96 -6.70 15.06
CA GLU A 265 -20.54 -6.38 13.74
C GLU A 265 -19.56 -6.65 12.58
N TYR A 266 -18.26 -6.44 12.81
CA TYR A 266 -17.27 -6.80 11.81
C TYR A 266 -17.22 -8.31 11.57
N ASP A 267 -17.21 -9.12 12.63
CA ASP A 267 -17.15 -10.58 12.56
C ASP A 267 -18.44 -11.19 12.00
N ASP A 268 -19.60 -10.56 12.23
CA ASP A 268 -20.89 -10.94 11.63
C ASP A 268 -20.95 -10.66 10.11
N GLY A 269 -20.00 -9.88 9.57
CA GLY A 269 -19.94 -9.56 8.14
C GLY A 269 -20.85 -8.43 7.67
N ALA A 270 -21.62 -7.80 8.58
CA ALA A 270 -22.59 -6.75 8.26
C ALA A 270 -22.76 -5.73 9.40
N THR A 271 -23.09 -4.48 9.04
CA THR A 271 -23.38 -3.38 9.98
C THR A 271 -24.56 -2.54 9.46
N GLN A 272 -25.21 -1.77 10.33
CA GLN A 272 -26.24 -0.82 9.93
C GLN A 272 -25.66 0.61 9.79
N ILE A 273 -25.85 1.20 8.61
CA ILE A 273 -25.45 2.57 8.28
C ILE A 273 -26.65 3.27 7.63
N LEU A 274 -27.10 4.38 8.24
CA LEU A 274 -28.25 5.16 7.76
C LEU A 274 -29.51 4.30 7.52
N GLY A 275 -29.79 3.39 8.46
CA GLY A 275 -30.93 2.47 8.38
C GLY A 275 -30.73 1.25 7.48
N GLN A 276 -29.70 1.23 6.63
CA GLN A 276 -29.44 0.14 5.68
C GLN A 276 -28.38 -0.84 6.20
N ILE A 277 -28.58 -2.13 5.93
CA ILE A 277 -27.58 -3.17 6.20
C ILE A 277 -26.52 -3.14 5.11
N VAL A 278 -25.26 -3.00 5.51
CA VAL A 278 -24.10 -2.86 4.63
C VAL A 278 -23.05 -3.91 5.00
N SER A 279 -22.44 -4.53 4.00
CA SER A 279 -21.35 -5.51 4.22
C SER A 279 -20.11 -4.85 4.84
N THR A 280 -19.50 -5.53 5.81
CA THR A 280 -18.25 -5.10 6.45
C THR A 280 -17.00 -5.60 5.73
N SER A 281 -17.12 -6.35 4.63
CA SER A 281 -16.01 -7.00 3.89
C SER A 281 -14.86 -6.08 3.46
N LYS A 282 -15.11 -4.77 3.33
CA LYS A 282 -14.09 -3.75 2.98
C LYS A 282 -13.63 -2.92 4.18
N SER A 283 -14.08 -3.27 5.38
CA SER A 283 -13.73 -2.58 6.62
C SER A 283 -12.34 -2.99 7.05
N GLU A 284 -11.67 -2.08 7.75
CA GLU A 284 -10.31 -2.31 8.23
C GLU A 284 -10.34 -2.51 9.74
N LEU A 285 -9.99 -3.72 10.19
CA LEU A 285 -9.87 -4.04 11.62
C LEU A 285 -8.73 -3.24 12.26
N ARG A 286 -8.95 -2.79 13.49
CA ARG A 286 -8.06 -1.97 14.31
C ARG A 286 -8.01 -2.52 15.72
N VAL A 287 -6.82 -2.50 16.31
CA VAL A 287 -6.59 -2.79 17.73
C VAL A 287 -5.95 -1.58 18.37
N ARG A 288 -6.67 -0.86 19.21
CA ARG A 288 -6.17 0.35 19.89
C ARG A 288 -5.71 -0.01 21.30
N CYS A 289 -4.49 0.37 21.70
CA CYS A 289 -4.08 0.25 23.10
C CYS A 289 -4.59 1.44 23.92
N LEU A 290 -5.33 1.15 24.99
CA LEU A 290 -5.93 2.13 25.89
C LEU A 290 -4.97 2.53 27.03
N THR A 291 -4.02 1.65 27.37
CA THR A 291 -3.03 1.88 28.42
C THR A 291 -1.63 2.10 27.87
N LYS A 292 -0.68 2.47 28.73
CA LYS A 292 0.74 2.51 28.34
C LYS A 292 1.20 1.11 27.97
N TYR A 293 2.02 1.02 26.94
CA TYR A 293 2.55 -0.26 26.47
C TYR A 293 3.96 -0.09 25.93
N ASN A 294 4.70 -1.19 25.86
CA ASN A 294 6.02 -1.21 25.27
C ASN A 294 6.28 -2.57 24.62
N PHE A 295 7.20 -2.62 23.66
CA PHE A 295 7.58 -3.85 22.97
C PHE A 295 8.88 -3.61 22.22
N ILE A 296 9.48 -4.68 21.70
CA ILE A 296 10.58 -4.56 20.73
C ILE A 296 10.12 -4.93 19.33
N ILE A 297 10.75 -4.34 18.34
CA ILE A 297 10.69 -4.74 16.95
C ILE A 297 12.10 -5.25 16.60
N CYS A 298 12.21 -6.47 16.09
CA CYS A 298 13.47 -7.05 15.66
C CYS A 298 13.26 -7.98 14.46
N ALA A 299 14.36 -8.54 13.94
CA ALA A 299 14.29 -9.54 12.89
C ALA A 299 13.61 -10.84 13.40
N GLN A 300 12.84 -11.52 12.55
CA GLN A 300 12.28 -12.85 12.87
C GLN A 300 13.38 -13.85 13.29
N GLY A 301 14.54 -13.78 12.64
CA GLY A 301 15.72 -14.62 12.92
C GLY A 301 16.55 -14.16 14.12
N SER A 302 16.14 -13.11 14.83
CA SER A 302 16.81 -12.64 16.04
C SER A 302 16.84 -13.74 17.12
N PRO A 303 17.86 -13.76 18.01
CA PRO A 303 17.84 -14.66 19.16
C PRO A 303 16.72 -14.31 20.16
N TYR A 304 16.09 -13.14 20.03
CA TYR A 304 14.91 -12.77 20.83
C TYR A 304 13.66 -13.56 20.47
N ASN A 305 13.61 -14.17 19.28
CA ASN A 305 12.56 -15.13 18.96
C ASN A 305 12.89 -16.48 19.63
N SER A 306 12.76 -16.57 20.95
CA SER A 306 13.12 -17.76 21.72
C SER A 306 12.30 -17.87 23.00
N HIS A 307 12.12 -19.10 23.47
CA HIS A 307 11.38 -19.39 24.70
C HIS A 307 11.91 -18.62 25.92
N LYS A 308 13.24 -18.45 26.01
CA LYS A 308 13.85 -17.65 27.08
C LYS A 308 13.36 -16.21 27.06
N PHE A 309 13.31 -15.61 25.86
CA PHE A 309 12.79 -14.25 25.72
C PHE A 309 11.31 -14.20 26.09
N ASP A 310 10.53 -15.14 25.59
CA ASP A 310 9.09 -15.21 25.80
C ASP A 310 8.74 -15.29 27.30
N MET A 311 9.46 -16.12 28.07
CA MET A 311 9.26 -16.29 29.51
C MET A 311 9.72 -15.09 30.35
N GLU A 312 10.90 -14.53 30.06
CA GLU A 312 11.55 -13.58 30.97
C GLU A 312 11.22 -12.12 30.63
N SER A 313 10.99 -11.80 29.36
CA SER A 313 10.86 -10.39 28.91
C SER A 313 9.61 -9.69 29.46
N ASP A 314 8.56 -10.44 29.81
CA ASP A 314 7.33 -9.89 30.38
C ASP A 314 7.56 -9.08 31.64
N SER A 315 8.30 -9.66 32.58
CA SER A 315 8.66 -9.01 33.84
C SER A 315 9.46 -7.73 33.61
N TYR A 316 10.45 -7.74 32.71
CA TYR A 316 11.23 -6.53 32.40
C TYR A 316 10.35 -5.41 31.85
N LEU A 317 9.57 -5.73 30.83
CA LEU A 317 8.75 -4.77 30.10
C LEU A 317 7.63 -4.19 30.99
N ASP A 318 7.01 -5.00 31.85
CA ASP A 318 6.02 -4.52 32.84
C ASP A 318 6.66 -3.67 33.93
N ASN A 319 7.83 -4.06 34.44
CA ASN A 319 8.55 -3.27 35.44
C ASN A 319 9.01 -1.91 34.87
N ILE A 320 9.30 -1.82 33.57
CA ILE A 320 9.56 -0.54 32.90
C ILE A 320 8.29 0.32 32.86
N LEU A 321 7.13 -0.25 32.50
CA LEU A 321 5.86 0.48 32.48
C LEU A 321 5.46 0.98 33.87
N LYS A 322 5.74 0.19 34.91
CA LYS A 322 5.52 0.52 36.33
C LYS A 322 6.60 1.46 36.89
N GLY A 323 7.63 1.80 36.12
CA GLY A 323 8.74 2.67 36.56
C GLY A 323 9.68 2.04 37.59
N LYS A 324 9.57 0.73 37.84
CA LYS A 324 10.39 -0.02 38.81
C LYS A 324 11.82 -0.22 38.31
N ILE A 325 12.01 -0.34 37.00
CA ILE A 325 13.34 -0.43 36.38
C ILE A 325 13.44 0.53 35.19
N LYS A 326 14.68 0.87 34.82
CA LYS A 326 14.98 1.64 33.61
C LYS A 326 15.03 0.72 32.37
N PRO A 327 14.66 1.21 31.17
CA PRO A 327 14.75 0.42 29.94
C PRO A 327 16.16 -0.13 29.67
N GLU A 328 17.21 0.60 30.07
CA GLU A 328 18.59 0.19 29.88
C GLU A 328 18.91 -1.16 30.55
N THR A 329 18.28 -1.48 31.69
CA THR A 329 18.43 -2.80 32.34
C THR A 329 17.97 -3.93 31.42
N PHE A 330 16.83 -3.74 30.75
CA PHE A 330 16.31 -4.69 29.77
C PHE A 330 17.23 -4.77 28.54
N PHE A 331 17.74 -3.64 28.05
CA PHE A 331 18.65 -3.63 26.91
C PHE A 331 19.96 -4.38 27.19
N SER A 332 20.52 -4.23 28.39
CA SER A 332 21.70 -5.00 28.82
C SER A 332 21.40 -6.50 28.91
N TRP A 333 20.19 -6.90 29.29
CA TRP A 333 19.78 -8.30 29.27
C TRP A 333 19.65 -8.83 27.83
N LEU A 334 19.07 -8.05 26.90
CA LEU A 334 19.00 -8.41 25.48
C LEU A 334 20.38 -8.64 24.85
N GLN A 335 21.39 -7.88 25.26
CA GLN A 335 22.76 -8.03 24.74
C GLN A 335 23.44 -9.35 25.15
N LYS A 336 22.90 -10.08 26.12
CA LYS A 336 23.43 -11.38 26.58
C LYS A 336 22.96 -12.57 25.73
N PHE A 337 22.01 -12.36 24.82
CA PHE A 337 21.50 -13.43 23.97
C PHE A 337 22.57 -13.83 22.93
N PRO A 338 22.93 -15.12 22.83
CA PRO A 338 23.93 -15.58 21.87
C PRO A 338 23.35 -15.55 20.45
N LYS A 339 24.24 -15.51 19.44
CA LYS A 339 23.83 -15.75 18.06
C LYS A 339 23.21 -17.14 17.94
N LYS A 340 22.07 -17.27 17.26
CA LYS A 340 21.50 -18.58 16.93
C LYS A 340 22.44 -19.34 15.99
N SER A 341 22.86 -20.54 16.40
CA SER A 341 23.39 -21.56 15.49
C SER A 341 22.21 -22.21 14.77
N TYR A 342 22.20 -22.14 13.45
CA TYR A 342 21.18 -22.79 12.61
C TYR A 342 21.60 -24.19 12.20
#